data_AF-A0A9E1V4S7-F1
#
_entry.id   AF-A0A9E1V4S7-F1
#
_cell.length_a   1.000
_cell.length_b   1.000
_cell.length_c   1.000
_cell.angle_alpha   90.00
_cell.angle_beta   90.00
_cell.angle_gamma   90.00
#
_symmetry.space_group_name_H-M   'P 1'
#
loop_
_entity.id
_entity.type
_entity.pdbx_description
1 polymer ?
#
loop_
_entity_poly.entity_id
_entity_poly.type
_entity_poly.pdbx_seq_one_letter_code
_entity_poly.pdbx_strand_id
1 'polypeptide(L)'
;MSESHILLLPKEEYFKWVKACQRFVLAFGVTITPNPAKAGTKKNVTIANSPDGFNNIDVVKWLNDRFPNIVIDNIEINNPEELKQILEERVLTKKRYGDMPVVVDPTELEIALYWPTDYPIITQAFGVNPQNYAMWGLPGHEGLDFRAPWNTNIYACSDGEVFYVETRPDEHPYGKHIRIQHENGFRTVYAHLQEVLVDFGQDVVAKQLIGKADSTGNSTGSHLHLTLKKEGATARRETAFGGDVVDPTPYLVFPND
;
A
#
# COMPACT_ATOMS: atom_id res chain seq x y z
N MET A 1 -8.93 19.80 -8.85
CA MET A 1 -8.09 18.66 -9.26
C MET A 1 -6.92 18.61 -8.30
N SER A 2 -6.81 17.58 -7.46
CA SER A 2 -5.68 17.48 -6.52
C SER A 2 -4.38 17.27 -7.31
N GLU A 3 -3.34 18.05 -7.02
CA GLU A 3 -2.04 17.80 -7.64
C GLU A 3 -1.50 16.41 -7.26
N SER A 4 -0.96 15.67 -8.23
CA SER A 4 -0.47 14.31 -8.01
C SER A 4 0.83 14.32 -7.21
N HIS A 5 0.87 13.58 -6.10
CA HIS A 5 2.00 13.54 -5.16
C HIS A 5 2.31 12.11 -4.73
N ILE A 6 3.60 11.79 -4.74
CA ILE A 6 4.13 10.52 -4.25
C ILE A 6 5.38 10.73 -3.38
N LEU A 7 5.50 9.93 -2.34
CA LEU A 7 6.67 9.87 -1.47
C LEU A 7 7.50 8.63 -1.85
N LEU A 8 8.72 8.86 -2.33
CA LEU A 8 9.70 7.84 -2.64
C LEU A 8 10.48 7.50 -1.37
N LEU A 9 10.33 6.26 -0.92
CA LEU A 9 10.93 5.75 0.32
C LEU A 9 12.09 4.79 0.03
N PRO A 10 13.10 4.72 0.90
CA PRO A 10 14.16 3.72 0.82
C PRO A 10 13.63 2.29 0.75
N LYS A 11 14.29 1.43 -0.03
CA LYS A 11 13.86 0.03 -0.19
C LYS A 11 14.22 -0.84 1.02
N GLU A 12 15.37 -0.59 1.64
CA GLU A 12 15.79 -1.29 2.84
C GLU A 12 14.99 -0.82 4.06
N GLU A 13 14.60 -1.76 4.92
CA GLU A 13 13.73 -1.52 6.06
C GLU A 13 12.45 -0.73 5.69
N TYR A 14 11.92 -0.93 4.48
CA TYR A 14 10.82 -0.18 3.88
C TYR A 14 9.69 0.16 4.87
N PHE A 15 9.23 -0.80 5.67
CA PHE A 15 8.12 -0.59 6.61
C PHE A 15 8.43 0.36 7.76
N LYS A 16 9.69 0.50 8.18
CA LYS A 16 10.08 1.54 9.14
C LYS A 16 9.87 2.93 8.53
N TRP A 17 10.23 3.10 7.25
CA TRP A 17 9.99 4.34 6.51
C TRP A 17 8.50 4.61 6.28
N VAL A 18 7.72 3.55 6.00
CA VAL A 18 6.27 3.71 5.86
C VAL A 18 5.62 4.12 7.18
N LYS A 19 5.99 3.47 8.29
CA LYS A 19 5.52 3.86 9.64
C LYS A 19 5.91 5.32 9.95
N ALA A 20 7.11 5.73 9.57
CA ALA A 20 7.58 7.12 9.74
C ALA A 20 6.75 8.14 8.95
N CYS A 21 6.28 7.80 7.75
CA CYS A 21 5.53 8.75 6.91
C CYS A 21 4.00 8.60 6.98
N GLN A 22 3.47 7.60 7.70
CA GLN A 22 2.05 7.24 7.70
C GLN A 22 1.14 8.44 7.93
N ARG A 23 1.38 9.21 9.00
CA ARG A 23 0.54 10.36 9.34
C ARG A 23 0.55 11.44 8.26
N PHE A 24 1.70 11.68 7.63
CA PHE A 24 1.83 12.63 6.52
C PHE A 24 1.10 12.16 5.27
N VAL A 25 1.22 10.88 4.95
CA VAL A 25 0.49 10.28 3.82
C VAL A 25 -1.02 10.45 4.00
N LEU A 26 -1.54 10.13 5.19
CA LEU A 26 -2.96 10.22 5.49
C LEU A 26 -3.45 11.67 5.48
N ALA A 27 -2.72 12.58 6.13
CA ALA A 27 -3.09 13.99 6.21
C ALA A 27 -3.17 14.70 4.85
N PHE A 28 -2.37 14.24 3.87
CA PHE A 28 -2.27 14.90 2.57
C PHE A 28 -2.66 14.03 1.38
N GLY A 29 -3.14 12.80 1.59
CA GLY A 29 -3.50 11.86 0.51
C GLY A 29 -2.33 11.57 -0.44
N VAL A 30 -1.14 11.30 0.11
CA VAL A 30 0.10 11.10 -0.66
C VAL A 30 0.33 9.63 -0.94
N THR A 31 0.56 9.24 -2.18
CA THR A 31 0.91 7.83 -2.46
C THR A 31 2.36 7.54 -2.05
N ILE A 32 2.71 6.28 -1.81
CA ILE A 32 4.10 5.91 -1.50
C ILE A 32 4.62 4.85 -2.48
N THR A 33 5.94 4.75 -2.59
CA THR A 33 6.60 3.74 -3.41
C THR A 33 8.06 3.59 -3.01
N PRO A 34 8.64 2.38 -3.05
CA PRO A 34 10.09 2.20 -3.03
C PRO A 34 10.72 2.26 -4.42
N ASN A 35 9.92 2.36 -5.48
CA ASN A 35 10.35 2.30 -6.88
C ASN A 35 10.50 3.73 -7.47
N PRO A 36 11.73 4.19 -7.78
CA PRO A 36 11.97 5.51 -8.38
C PRO A 36 11.27 5.71 -9.72
N ALA A 37 11.17 4.68 -10.56
CA ALA A 37 10.49 4.80 -11.86
C ALA A 37 8.99 5.08 -11.68
N LYS A 38 8.36 4.45 -10.69
CA LYS A 38 6.96 4.72 -10.34
C LYS A 38 6.80 6.13 -9.75
N ALA A 39 7.74 6.57 -8.92
CA ALA A 39 7.74 7.94 -8.39
C ALA A 39 7.79 8.98 -9.51
N GLY A 40 8.66 8.78 -10.50
CA GLY A 40 8.81 9.63 -11.69
C GLY A 40 7.54 9.84 -12.52
N THR A 41 6.53 8.97 -12.38
CA THR A 41 5.24 9.12 -13.08
C THR A 41 4.34 10.21 -12.50
N LYS A 42 4.66 10.75 -11.32
CA LYS A 42 3.91 11.84 -10.68
C LYS A 42 4.60 13.19 -10.89
N LYS A 43 3.81 14.27 -10.85
CA LYS A 43 4.33 15.63 -10.97
C LYS A 43 5.19 16.00 -9.76
N ASN A 44 4.69 15.75 -8.55
CA ASN A 44 5.38 16.07 -7.31
C ASN A 44 5.91 14.80 -6.64
N VAL A 45 7.22 14.75 -6.38
CA VAL A 45 7.89 13.64 -5.69
C VAL A 45 8.63 14.16 -4.47
N THR A 46 8.22 13.73 -3.29
CA THR A 46 9.04 13.88 -2.09
C THR A 46 9.95 12.65 -1.99
N ILE A 47 11.23 12.82 -1.68
CA ILE A 47 12.19 11.73 -1.55
C ILE A 47 12.67 11.70 -0.11
N ALA A 48 12.52 10.55 0.56
CA ALA A 48 13.24 10.26 1.80
C ALA A 48 14.64 9.72 1.42
N ASN A 49 15.59 10.64 1.25
CA ASN A 49 16.90 10.37 0.68
C ASN A 49 17.89 9.98 1.78
N SER A 50 18.02 8.67 2.00
CA SER A 50 19.01 8.10 2.91
C SER A 50 20.23 7.59 2.14
N PRO A 51 21.45 7.64 2.73
CA PRO A 51 22.70 7.28 2.04
C PRO A 51 22.66 5.96 1.27
N ASP A 52 22.09 4.90 1.87
CA ASP A 52 21.99 3.57 1.25
C ASP A 52 20.58 3.26 0.68
N GLY A 53 19.65 4.21 0.73
CA GLY A 53 18.23 3.94 0.55
C GLY A 53 17.81 3.49 -0.85
N PHE A 54 18.64 3.80 -1.85
CA PHE A 54 18.38 3.53 -3.26
C PHE A 54 19.57 2.85 -3.96
N ASN A 55 20.25 1.93 -3.27
CA ASN A 55 21.40 1.17 -3.77
C ASN A 55 22.57 2.07 -4.22
N ASN A 56 22.88 3.14 -3.48
CA ASN A 56 23.93 4.12 -3.80
C ASN A 56 23.77 4.81 -5.16
N ILE A 57 22.56 4.81 -5.72
CA ILE A 57 22.23 5.61 -6.89
C ILE A 57 21.90 7.03 -6.41
N ASP A 58 22.45 8.03 -7.10
CA ASP A 58 21.95 9.41 -6.99
C ASP A 58 20.55 9.46 -7.60
N VAL A 59 19.54 9.17 -6.76
CA VAL A 59 18.15 9.02 -7.17
C VAL A 59 17.56 10.35 -7.64
N VAL A 60 18.04 11.47 -7.09
CA VAL A 60 17.63 12.83 -7.46
C VAL A 60 18.07 13.10 -8.90
N LYS A 61 19.35 12.88 -9.19
CA LYS A 61 19.88 13.03 -10.55
C LYS A 61 19.18 12.06 -11.52
N TRP A 62 19.03 10.80 -11.13
CA TRP A 62 18.37 9.79 -11.96
C TRP A 62 16.93 10.17 -12.34
N LEU A 63 16.16 10.73 -11.40
CA LEU A 63 14.80 11.21 -11.65
C LEU A 63 14.79 12.42 -12.57
N ASN A 64 15.63 13.42 -12.32
CA ASN A 64 15.74 14.61 -13.17
C ASN A 64 16.10 14.26 -14.62
N ASP A 65 17.04 13.33 -14.82
CA ASP A 65 17.51 12.91 -16.14
C ASP A 65 16.40 12.20 -16.95
N ARG A 66 15.44 11.53 -16.28
CA ARG A 66 14.42 10.69 -16.93
C ARG A 66 13.02 11.31 -16.97
N PHE A 67 12.73 12.25 -16.08
CA PHE A 67 11.39 12.83 -15.91
C PHE A 67 11.48 14.36 -15.94
N PRO A 68 11.54 14.99 -17.13
CA PRO A 68 11.90 16.41 -17.27
C PRO A 68 10.90 17.41 -16.66
N ASN A 69 9.72 16.98 -16.21
CA ASN A 69 8.68 17.82 -15.63
C ASN A 69 8.40 17.50 -14.14
N ILE A 70 9.29 16.74 -13.50
CA ILE A 70 9.16 16.38 -12.09
C ILE A 70 9.53 17.56 -11.19
N VAL A 71 8.78 17.73 -10.10
CA VAL A 71 9.13 18.61 -8.99
C VAL A 71 9.60 17.73 -7.85
N ILE A 72 10.87 17.87 -7.47
CA ILE A 72 11.49 17.07 -6.42
C ILE A 72 11.57 17.88 -5.13
N ASP A 73 11.07 17.30 -4.06
CA ASP A 73 11.24 17.73 -2.66
C ASP A 73 12.16 16.70 -1.99
N ASN A 74 13.46 17.00 -1.95
CA ASN A 74 14.49 16.09 -1.44
C ASN A 74 14.65 16.29 0.08
N ILE A 75 14.33 15.26 0.86
CA ILE A 75 14.54 15.24 2.31
C ILE A 75 15.75 14.35 2.59
N GLU A 76 16.89 14.98 2.90
CA GLU A 76 18.09 14.25 3.31
C GLU A 76 17.94 13.79 4.77
N ILE A 77 18.00 12.48 5.00
CA ILE A 77 17.81 11.87 6.33
C ILE A 77 18.71 10.64 6.48
N ASN A 78 19.03 10.25 7.71
CA ASN A 78 19.82 9.06 7.97
C ASN A 78 18.96 7.85 8.35
N ASN A 79 17.78 8.09 8.92
CA ASN A 79 16.95 7.03 9.49
C ASN A 79 15.45 7.39 9.47
N PRO A 80 14.56 6.40 9.68
CA PRO A 80 13.11 6.64 9.69
C PRO A 80 12.63 7.63 10.75
N GLU A 81 13.31 7.76 11.89
CA GLU A 81 12.87 8.67 12.95
C GLU A 81 13.07 10.14 12.55
N GLU A 82 14.18 10.47 11.88
CA GLU A 82 14.38 11.79 11.31
C GLU A 82 13.31 12.13 10.26
N LEU A 83 12.99 11.16 9.38
CA LEU A 83 11.91 11.35 8.41
C LEU A 83 10.58 11.63 9.12
N LYS A 84 10.25 10.84 10.15
CA LYS A 84 9.03 10.99 10.93
C LYS A 84 8.94 12.38 11.54
N GLN A 85 10.00 12.88 12.18
CA GLN A 85 10.02 14.21 12.80
C GLN A 85 9.72 15.32 11.78
N ILE A 86 10.40 15.28 10.62
CA ILE A 86 10.20 16.26 9.55
C ILE A 86 8.77 16.20 9.01
N LEU A 87 8.26 15.00 8.77
CA LEU A 87 6.92 14.81 8.21
C LEU A 87 5.82 15.14 9.24
N GLU A 88 6.03 14.88 10.52
CA GLU A 88 5.13 15.30 11.60
C GLU A 88 5.06 16.82 11.73
N GLU A 89 6.21 17.51 11.68
CA GLU A 89 6.25 18.97 11.65
C GLU A 89 5.48 19.52 10.44
N ARG A 90 5.65 18.91 9.26
CA ARG A 90 4.90 19.27 8.06
C ARG A 90 3.40 19.08 8.21
N VAL A 91 2.95 18.02 8.87
CA VAL A 91 1.52 17.84 9.18
C VAL A 91 1.04 18.94 10.15
N LEU A 92 1.79 19.22 11.22
CA LEU A 92 1.44 20.26 12.20
C LEU A 92 1.36 21.66 11.58
N THR A 93 2.29 21.96 10.66
CA THR A 93 2.38 23.25 9.97
C THR A 93 1.59 23.29 8.65
N LYS A 94 0.86 22.22 8.32
CA LYS A 94 0.02 22.11 7.11
C LYS A 94 0.82 22.34 5.81
N LYS A 95 2.06 21.87 5.78
CA LYS A 95 2.99 21.94 4.64
C LYS A 95 3.02 20.61 3.89
N ARG A 96 2.19 20.48 2.86
CA ARG A 96 2.15 19.28 1.99
C ARG A 96 3.43 19.09 1.17
N TYR A 97 4.03 20.21 0.75
CA TYR A 97 5.32 20.28 0.08
C TYR A 97 6.21 21.22 0.91
N GLY A 98 7.49 21.34 0.56
CA GLY A 98 8.30 22.47 1.06
C GLY A 98 7.55 23.80 0.90
N ASP A 99 7.59 24.63 1.95
CA ASP A 99 6.97 25.97 2.10
C ASP A 99 5.82 26.34 1.14
N MET A 100 4.68 25.65 1.22
CA MET A 100 3.38 26.15 0.72
C MET A 100 2.25 25.64 1.62
N PRO A 101 1.36 26.51 2.15
CA PRO A 101 0.32 26.10 3.09
C PRO A 101 -0.90 25.54 2.36
N VAL A 102 -1.36 24.33 2.75
CA VAL A 102 -2.71 23.85 2.42
C VAL A 102 -3.31 23.18 3.65
N VAL A 103 -4.47 23.68 4.08
CA VAL A 103 -5.20 23.24 5.27
C VAL A 103 -6.03 21.99 4.95
N VAL A 104 -5.81 20.88 5.69
CA VAL A 104 -6.78 19.79 5.88
C VAL A 104 -6.73 19.29 7.33
N ASP A 105 -7.89 18.87 7.85
CA ASP A 105 -8.14 18.45 9.24
C ASP A 105 -7.66 17.01 9.51
N PRO A 106 -6.81 16.76 10.54
CA PRO A 106 -6.23 15.46 10.84
C PRO A 106 -7.14 14.45 11.59
N THR A 107 -8.46 14.65 11.69
CA THR A 107 -9.37 13.71 12.38
C THR A 107 -9.98 12.58 11.54
N GLU A 108 -9.68 12.47 10.24
CA GLU A 108 -10.30 11.43 9.38
C GLU A 108 -9.26 10.56 8.66
N LEU A 109 -8.87 9.46 9.30
CA LEU A 109 -8.35 8.30 8.58
C LEU A 109 -9.51 7.74 7.74
N GLU A 110 -9.46 7.84 6.41
CA GLU A 110 -10.54 7.36 5.55
C GLU A 110 -10.81 5.84 5.74
N ILE A 111 -9.79 5.07 6.14
CA ILE A 111 -9.89 3.67 6.61
C ILE A 111 -8.64 3.29 7.42
N ALA A 112 -8.80 2.38 8.39
CA ALA A 112 -7.71 1.69 9.07
C ALA A 112 -7.72 0.20 8.72
N LEU A 113 -6.58 -0.33 8.27
CA LEU A 113 -6.38 -1.74 7.92
C LEU A 113 -5.55 -2.46 8.98
N TYR A 114 -6.22 -3.16 9.90
CA TYR A 114 -5.56 -4.00 10.87
C TYR A 114 -4.84 -5.19 10.23
N TRP A 115 -3.77 -5.62 10.89
CA TRP A 115 -2.94 -6.71 10.42
C TRP A 115 -3.75 -8.00 10.21
N PRO A 116 -3.72 -8.61 9.01
CA PRO A 116 -4.66 -9.68 8.66
C PRO A 116 -4.19 -11.11 8.98
N THR A 117 -3.01 -11.30 9.55
CA THR A 117 -2.46 -12.64 9.83
C THR A 117 -1.83 -12.74 11.22
N ASP A 118 -1.56 -13.94 11.70
CA ASP A 118 -0.83 -14.15 12.96
C ASP A 118 0.68 -13.82 12.87
N TYR A 119 1.19 -13.51 11.67
CA TYR A 119 2.62 -13.26 11.43
C TYR A 119 2.85 -11.82 10.97
N PRO A 120 3.53 -10.97 11.76
CA PRO A 120 3.74 -9.56 11.45
C PRO A 120 4.85 -9.34 10.40
N ILE A 121 4.85 -10.11 9.32
CA ILE A 121 5.86 -10.08 8.26
C ILE A 121 5.18 -9.91 6.91
N ILE A 122 5.58 -8.89 6.16
CA ILE A 122 5.26 -8.74 4.74
C ILE A 122 6.42 -9.32 3.92
N THR A 123 6.11 -10.28 3.05
CA THR A 123 7.07 -10.97 2.19
C THR A 123 7.21 -10.29 0.83
N GLN A 124 6.19 -9.55 0.37
CA GLN A 124 6.26 -8.77 -0.87
C GLN A 124 5.44 -7.48 -0.76
N ALA A 125 6.07 -6.35 -1.05
CA ALA A 125 5.44 -5.03 -0.99
C ALA A 125 4.65 -4.68 -2.27
N PHE A 126 3.87 -3.61 -2.22
CA PHE A 126 3.11 -3.11 -3.37
C PHE A 126 4.02 -2.53 -4.46
N GLY A 127 3.71 -2.81 -5.73
CA GLY A 127 4.40 -2.26 -6.90
C GLY A 127 5.81 -2.78 -7.16
N VAL A 128 6.28 -3.79 -6.42
CA VAL A 128 7.60 -4.40 -6.63
C VAL A 128 7.57 -5.41 -7.79
N ASN A 129 8.76 -5.80 -8.26
CA ASN A 129 8.99 -6.79 -9.32
C ASN A 129 8.23 -6.54 -10.66
N PRO A 130 8.14 -5.29 -11.18
CA PRO A 130 7.37 -4.98 -12.40
C PRO A 130 7.67 -5.87 -13.60
N GLN A 131 8.92 -6.31 -13.76
CA GLN A 131 9.34 -7.22 -14.81
C GLN A 131 8.67 -8.59 -14.75
N ASN A 132 8.34 -9.09 -13.55
CA ASN A 132 7.64 -10.36 -13.37
C ASN A 132 6.15 -10.21 -13.66
N TYR A 133 5.57 -9.03 -13.36
CA TYR A 133 4.14 -8.78 -13.48
C TYR A 133 3.72 -8.24 -14.86
N ALA A 134 4.68 -7.78 -15.67
CA ALA A 134 4.44 -7.25 -17.01
C ALA A 134 3.72 -8.25 -17.94
N MET A 135 3.93 -9.55 -17.74
CA MET A 135 3.25 -10.60 -18.53
C MET A 135 1.73 -10.62 -18.31
N TRP A 136 1.23 -10.05 -17.21
CA TRP A 136 -0.20 -9.87 -16.93
C TRP A 136 -0.67 -8.43 -17.16
N GLY A 137 0.18 -7.58 -17.77
CA GLY A 137 -0.14 -6.18 -18.02
C GLY A 137 -0.17 -5.31 -16.75
N LEU A 138 0.37 -5.80 -15.64
CA LEU A 138 0.40 -5.07 -14.37
C LEU A 138 1.71 -4.28 -14.22
N PRO A 139 1.66 -3.07 -13.63
CA PRO A 139 2.84 -2.24 -13.40
C PRO A 139 3.73 -2.73 -12.24
N GLY A 140 3.39 -3.86 -11.61
CA GLY A 140 4.06 -4.44 -10.45
C GLY A 140 3.12 -5.33 -9.66
N HIS A 141 3.55 -5.74 -8.47
CA HIS A 141 2.71 -6.46 -7.53
C HIS A 141 1.49 -5.62 -7.08
N GLU A 142 0.27 -6.12 -7.26
CA GLU A 142 -0.96 -5.34 -7.05
C GLU A 142 -1.53 -5.40 -5.62
N GLY A 143 -0.73 -5.81 -4.64
CA GLY A 143 -1.15 -5.88 -3.25
C GLY A 143 0.04 -5.95 -2.29
N LEU A 144 -0.21 -6.47 -1.10
CA LEU A 144 0.80 -6.85 -0.12
C LEU A 144 0.71 -8.35 0.12
N ASP A 145 1.84 -9.04 0.08
CA ASP A 145 1.91 -10.44 0.48
C ASP A 145 2.39 -10.54 1.92
N PHE A 146 1.57 -11.14 2.78
CA PHE A 146 1.90 -11.40 4.17
C PHE A 146 2.38 -12.83 4.34
N ARG A 147 3.38 -13.03 5.21
CA ARG A 147 3.76 -14.37 5.65
C ARG A 147 2.53 -15.04 6.27
N ALA A 148 2.12 -16.15 5.68
CA ALA A 148 1.03 -16.96 6.19
C ALA A 148 1.25 -18.41 5.74
N PRO A 149 1.98 -19.22 6.55
CA PRO A 149 2.10 -20.65 6.31
C PRO A 149 0.74 -21.33 6.20
N TRP A 150 0.73 -22.55 5.66
CA TRP A 150 -0.50 -23.31 5.45
C TRP A 150 -1.38 -23.33 6.70
N ASN A 151 -2.69 -23.12 6.50
CA ASN A 151 -3.72 -23.12 7.53
C ASN A 151 -3.59 -21.99 8.59
N THR A 152 -2.80 -20.93 8.32
CA THR A 152 -2.76 -19.70 9.14
C THR A 152 -4.10 -18.98 9.11
N ASN A 153 -4.53 -18.42 10.23
CA ASN A 153 -5.76 -17.63 10.30
C ASN A 153 -5.63 -16.33 9.53
N ILE A 154 -6.66 -16.00 8.74
CA ILE A 154 -6.79 -14.75 8.01
C ILE A 154 -7.94 -13.94 8.60
N TYR A 155 -7.67 -12.69 8.94
CA TYR A 155 -8.61 -11.78 9.56
C TYR A 155 -9.01 -10.63 8.64
N ALA A 156 -10.23 -10.13 8.78
CA ALA A 156 -10.67 -8.90 8.11
C ALA A 156 -9.84 -7.71 8.60
N CYS A 157 -9.28 -6.93 7.67
CA CYS A 157 -8.48 -5.74 7.98
C CYS A 157 -9.33 -4.59 8.54
N SER A 158 -10.61 -4.51 8.19
CA SER A 158 -11.51 -3.43 8.62
C SER A 158 -12.95 -3.92 8.62
N ASP A 159 -13.82 -3.16 9.28
CA ASP A 159 -15.26 -3.40 9.29
C ASP A 159 -15.83 -3.30 7.87
N GLY A 160 -16.81 -4.13 7.52
CA GLY A 160 -17.44 -4.07 6.20
C GLY A 160 -18.35 -5.25 5.88
N GLU A 161 -18.84 -5.28 4.64
CA GLU A 161 -19.72 -6.33 4.13
C GLU A 161 -19.00 -7.18 3.08
N VAL A 162 -19.07 -8.50 3.20
CA VAL A 162 -18.54 -9.44 2.21
C VAL A 162 -19.41 -9.38 0.96
N PHE A 163 -18.91 -8.80 -0.14
CA PHE A 163 -19.66 -8.68 -1.38
C PHE A 163 -19.25 -9.70 -2.45
N TYR A 164 -18.24 -10.54 -2.18
CA TYR A 164 -17.83 -11.60 -3.08
C TYR A 164 -17.06 -12.69 -2.35
N VAL A 165 -17.35 -13.96 -2.70
CA VAL A 165 -16.63 -15.14 -2.25
C VAL A 165 -16.38 -16.05 -3.45
N GLU A 166 -15.14 -16.51 -3.61
CA GLU A 166 -14.78 -17.62 -4.48
C GLU A 166 -14.23 -18.77 -3.64
N THR A 167 -14.79 -19.96 -3.80
CA THR A 167 -14.38 -21.17 -3.08
C THR A 167 -13.67 -22.18 -3.97
N ARG A 168 -13.66 -21.98 -5.28
CA ARG A 168 -12.93 -22.82 -6.24
C ARG A 168 -11.51 -22.29 -6.44
N PRO A 169 -10.48 -23.16 -6.35
CA PRO A 169 -9.09 -22.72 -6.38
C PRO A 169 -8.59 -22.25 -7.75
N ASP A 170 -9.28 -22.61 -8.85
CA ASP A 170 -8.75 -22.47 -10.21
C ASP A 170 -9.57 -21.53 -11.11
N GLU A 171 -10.67 -20.96 -10.62
CA GLU A 171 -11.57 -20.09 -11.41
C GLU A 171 -11.02 -18.66 -11.59
N HIS A 172 -10.06 -18.26 -10.76
CA HIS A 172 -9.49 -16.91 -10.77
C HIS A 172 -8.01 -16.95 -10.37
N PRO A 173 -7.14 -16.04 -10.87
CA PRO A 173 -5.73 -15.96 -10.44
C PRO A 173 -5.51 -15.78 -8.93
N TYR A 174 -6.48 -15.19 -8.23
CA TYR A 174 -6.47 -15.08 -6.76
C TYR A 174 -6.78 -16.40 -6.04
N GLY A 175 -7.16 -17.45 -6.77
CA GLY A 175 -7.66 -18.69 -6.20
C GLY A 175 -8.92 -18.47 -5.37
N LYS A 176 -9.02 -19.19 -4.25
CA LYS A 176 -10.10 -18.95 -3.30
C LYS A 176 -9.85 -17.60 -2.64
N HIS A 177 -10.86 -16.74 -2.63
CA HIS A 177 -10.69 -15.38 -2.15
C HIS A 177 -11.99 -14.76 -1.66
N ILE A 178 -11.84 -13.75 -0.82
CA ILE A 178 -12.92 -12.96 -0.23
C ILE A 178 -12.73 -11.51 -0.66
N ARG A 179 -13.82 -10.82 -1.00
CA ARG A 179 -13.78 -9.37 -1.20
C ARG A 179 -14.76 -8.69 -0.26
N ILE A 180 -14.26 -7.67 0.44
CA ILE A 180 -15.02 -6.95 1.47
C ILE A 180 -15.13 -5.48 1.03
N GLN A 181 -16.34 -4.94 1.09
CA GLN A 181 -16.63 -3.53 0.87
C GLN A 181 -16.64 -2.85 2.24
N HIS A 182 -15.91 -1.76 2.34
CA HIS A 182 -15.80 -0.92 3.54
C HIS A 182 -16.48 0.42 3.30
N GLU A 183 -16.53 1.26 4.33
CA GLU A 183 -16.93 2.65 4.21
C GLU A 183 -15.99 3.46 3.29
N ASN A 184 -16.40 4.69 2.94
CA ASN A 184 -15.59 5.65 2.18
C ASN A 184 -15.10 5.15 0.79
N GLY A 185 -15.79 4.17 0.20
CA GLY A 185 -15.48 3.65 -1.13
C GLY A 185 -14.27 2.71 -1.18
N PHE A 186 -13.84 2.17 -0.03
CA PHE A 186 -12.74 1.22 0.04
C PHE A 186 -13.18 -0.23 -0.11
N ARG A 187 -12.35 -1.06 -0.76
CA ARG A 187 -12.55 -2.51 -0.83
C ARG A 187 -11.25 -3.24 -0.57
N THR A 188 -11.32 -4.37 0.11
CA THR A 188 -10.19 -5.29 0.27
C THR A 188 -10.43 -6.61 -0.47
N VAL A 189 -9.35 -7.24 -0.92
CA VAL A 189 -9.37 -8.60 -1.47
C VAL A 189 -8.36 -9.45 -0.70
N TYR A 190 -8.79 -10.61 -0.20
CA TYR A 190 -7.97 -11.58 0.54
C TYR A 190 -7.85 -12.84 -0.32
N ALA A 191 -6.67 -13.10 -0.87
CA ALA A 191 -6.46 -14.12 -1.89
C ALA A 191 -5.55 -15.28 -1.43
N HIS A 192 -5.49 -16.31 -2.28
CA HIS A 192 -4.73 -17.54 -2.10
C HIS A 192 -5.18 -18.39 -0.89
N LEU A 193 -6.46 -18.30 -0.54
CA LEU A 193 -6.99 -18.98 0.65
C LEU A 193 -7.08 -20.50 0.43
N GLN A 194 -6.91 -21.25 1.51
CA GLN A 194 -7.27 -22.67 1.60
C GLN A 194 -8.78 -22.85 1.78
N GLU A 195 -9.33 -22.01 2.65
CA GLU A 195 -10.65 -22.13 3.24
C GLU A 195 -11.21 -20.72 3.42
N VAL A 196 -12.47 -20.55 3.01
CA VAL A 196 -13.26 -19.35 3.25
C VAL A 196 -14.24 -19.67 4.39
N LEU A 197 -14.31 -18.80 5.39
CA LEU A 197 -15.09 -18.98 6.62
C LEU A 197 -16.24 -17.96 6.75
N VAL A 198 -16.54 -17.23 5.69
CA VAL A 198 -17.60 -16.22 5.62
C VAL A 198 -18.39 -16.35 4.33
N ASP A 199 -19.63 -15.87 4.34
CA ASP A 199 -20.55 -15.96 3.21
C ASP A 199 -20.76 -14.60 2.52
N PHE A 200 -21.26 -14.63 1.29
CA PHE A 200 -21.73 -13.42 0.60
C PHE A 200 -22.84 -12.73 1.40
N GLY A 201 -22.76 -11.40 1.53
CA GLY A 201 -23.67 -10.56 2.29
C GLY A 201 -23.42 -10.55 3.80
N GLN A 202 -22.38 -11.23 4.29
CA GLN A 202 -22.06 -11.25 5.70
C GLN A 202 -21.33 -9.96 6.12
N ASP A 203 -21.82 -9.31 7.18
CA ASP A 203 -21.10 -8.26 7.88
C ASP A 203 -19.94 -8.83 8.69
N VAL A 204 -18.79 -8.17 8.62
CA VAL A 204 -17.59 -8.51 9.39
C VAL A 204 -17.07 -7.28 10.12
N VAL A 205 -16.45 -7.52 11.28
CA VAL A 205 -15.69 -6.49 12.00
C VAL A 205 -14.19 -6.71 11.83
N ALA A 206 -13.41 -5.65 12.01
CA ALA A 206 -11.96 -5.71 12.00
C ALA A 206 -11.45 -6.80 12.96
N LYS A 207 -10.43 -7.54 12.52
CA LYS A 207 -9.83 -8.68 13.23
C LYS A 207 -10.73 -9.92 13.34
N GLN A 208 -11.91 -9.94 12.74
CA GLN A 208 -12.72 -11.15 12.64
C GLN A 208 -12.04 -12.18 11.75
N LEU A 209 -12.01 -13.45 12.17
CA LEU A 209 -11.53 -14.57 11.35
C LEU A 209 -12.45 -14.75 10.14
N ILE A 210 -11.88 -14.70 8.93
CA ILE A 210 -12.64 -14.80 7.68
C ILE A 210 -12.18 -15.94 6.77
N GLY A 211 -11.00 -16.52 7.02
CA GLY A 211 -10.48 -17.60 6.18
C GLY A 211 -9.17 -18.16 6.71
N LYS A 212 -8.57 -19.04 5.91
CA LYS A 212 -7.24 -19.60 6.19
C LYS A 212 -6.33 -19.54 4.97
N ALA A 213 -5.06 -19.28 5.21
CA ALA A 213 -4.06 -19.14 4.15
C ALA A 213 -3.64 -20.48 3.57
N ASP A 214 -3.35 -20.48 2.26
CA ASP A 214 -2.58 -21.52 1.58
C ASP A 214 -2.00 -20.92 0.28
N SER A 215 -2.01 -21.65 -0.83
CA SER A 215 -1.37 -21.30 -2.09
C SER A 215 -2.26 -21.60 -3.30
N THR A 216 -3.57 -21.32 -3.20
CA THR A 216 -4.51 -21.54 -4.32
C THR A 216 -4.39 -20.45 -5.40
N GLY A 217 -4.77 -20.76 -6.64
CA GLY A 217 -4.63 -19.86 -7.78
C GLY A 217 -3.17 -19.66 -8.22
N ASN A 218 -2.85 -18.47 -8.71
CA ASN A 218 -1.50 -18.11 -9.16
C ASN A 218 -0.62 -17.72 -7.96
N SER A 219 -0.16 -18.73 -7.23
CA SER A 219 0.75 -18.56 -6.09
C SER A 219 1.93 -19.54 -6.19
N THR A 220 3.10 -19.13 -5.70
CA THR A 220 4.33 -19.95 -5.68
C THR A 220 4.62 -20.58 -4.31
N GLY A 221 3.78 -20.31 -3.32
CA GLY A 221 3.90 -20.84 -1.97
C GLY A 221 2.90 -20.21 -1.00
N SER A 222 2.71 -20.80 0.17
CA SER A 222 1.69 -20.35 1.12
C SER A 222 1.93 -18.92 1.62
N HIS A 223 0.96 -18.03 1.38
CA HIS A 223 0.95 -16.65 1.85
C HIS A 223 -0.47 -16.06 1.77
N LEU A 224 -0.68 -14.87 2.34
CA LEU A 224 -1.88 -14.08 2.07
C LEU A 224 -1.53 -12.95 1.10
N HIS A 225 -2.24 -12.83 0.00
CA HIS A 225 -2.22 -11.64 -0.84
C HIS A 225 -3.39 -10.71 -0.47
N LEU A 226 -3.09 -9.46 -0.11
CA LEU A 226 -4.06 -8.42 0.22
C LEU A 226 -4.02 -7.28 -0.80
N THR A 227 -5.11 -7.09 -1.53
CA THR A 227 -5.31 -5.90 -2.39
C THR A 227 -6.17 -4.87 -1.67
N LEU A 228 -5.83 -3.58 -1.77
CA LEU A 228 -6.71 -2.47 -1.42
C LEU A 228 -7.17 -1.74 -2.68
N LYS A 229 -8.46 -1.42 -2.76
CA LYS A 229 -9.03 -0.57 -3.81
C LYS A 229 -9.69 0.65 -3.18
N LYS A 230 -9.56 1.80 -3.85
CA LYS A 230 -10.21 3.07 -3.48
C LYS A 230 -10.97 3.61 -4.68
N GLU A 231 -12.29 3.68 -4.59
CA GLU A 231 -13.17 4.08 -5.69
C GLU A 231 -12.69 5.37 -6.40
N GLY A 232 -12.52 5.28 -7.71
CA GLY A 232 -12.09 6.38 -8.58
C GLY A 232 -10.60 6.72 -8.53
N ALA A 233 -9.77 5.96 -7.81
CA ALA A 233 -8.33 6.18 -7.73
C ALA A 233 -7.63 6.12 -9.09
N THR A 234 -8.05 5.24 -10.00
CA THR A 234 -7.51 5.19 -11.36
C THR A 234 -7.89 6.46 -12.14
N ALA A 235 -9.16 6.88 -12.05
CA ALA A 235 -9.66 8.08 -12.75
C ALA A 235 -8.99 9.37 -12.26
N ARG A 236 -8.73 9.47 -10.94
CA ARG A 236 -8.01 10.59 -10.32
C ARG A 236 -6.49 10.51 -10.50
N ARG A 237 -5.98 9.48 -11.18
CA ARG A 237 -4.55 9.22 -11.37
C ARG A 237 -3.77 9.13 -10.05
N GLU A 238 -4.41 8.60 -9.01
CA GLU A 238 -3.78 8.31 -7.73
C GLU A 238 -2.88 7.07 -7.87
N THR A 239 -3.33 6.08 -8.63
CA THR A 239 -2.59 4.84 -8.91
C THR A 239 -2.23 4.70 -10.40
N ALA A 240 -1.22 3.87 -10.69
CA ALA A 240 -0.92 3.40 -12.04
C ALA A 240 -1.57 2.04 -12.35
N PHE A 241 -2.15 1.39 -11.34
CA PHE A 241 -2.86 0.12 -11.49
C PHE A 241 -4.29 0.37 -12.00
N GLY A 242 -4.79 -0.56 -12.81
CA GLY A 242 -6.19 -0.58 -13.21
C GLY A 242 -7.11 -0.99 -12.06
N GLY A 243 -8.41 -0.77 -12.24
CA GLY A 243 -9.43 -1.27 -11.31
C GLY A 243 -9.34 -0.68 -9.90
N ASP A 244 -8.88 0.58 -9.79
CA ASP A 244 -8.82 1.37 -8.55
C ASP A 244 -7.90 0.82 -7.45
N VAL A 245 -6.96 -0.06 -7.81
CA VAL A 245 -5.99 -0.65 -6.88
C VAL A 245 -5.00 0.40 -6.38
N VAL A 246 -4.92 0.58 -5.06
CA VAL A 246 -4.02 1.53 -4.39
C VAL A 246 -3.07 0.80 -3.44
N ASP A 247 -1.99 1.47 -3.07
CA ASP A 247 -1.04 0.95 -2.08
C ASP A 247 -1.74 0.80 -0.71
N PRO A 248 -1.86 -0.42 -0.14
CA PRO A 248 -2.50 -0.61 1.16
C PRO A 248 -1.66 -0.07 2.32
N THR A 249 -0.34 0.06 2.12
CA THR A 249 0.61 0.23 3.22
C THR A 249 0.36 1.47 4.09
N PRO A 250 -0.03 2.64 3.55
CA PRO A 250 -0.31 3.80 4.39
C PRO A 250 -1.50 3.63 5.34
N TYR A 251 -2.41 2.73 5.01
CA TYR A 251 -3.62 2.46 5.80
C TYR A 251 -3.39 1.35 6.83
N LEU A 252 -2.24 0.66 6.80
CA LEU A 252 -1.95 -0.43 7.73
C LEU A 252 -1.76 0.06 9.17
N VAL A 253 -2.50 -0.55 10.09
CA VAL A 253 -2.23 -0.49 11.53
C VAL A 253 -1.21 -1.57 11.84
N PHE A 254 0.04 -1.16 12.02
CA PHE A 254 1.12 -2.08 12.38
C PHE A 254 0.87 -2.65 13.78
N PRO A 255 1.06 -3.97 13.99
CA PRO A 255 1.01 -4.54 15.32
C PRO A 255 2.07 -3.86 16.19
N ASN A 256 1.71 -3.59 17.44
CA ASN A 256 2.67 -3.12 18.43
C ASN A 256 3.58 -4.30 18.80
N ASP A 257 4.89 -4.03 18.88
CA ASP A 257 5.90 -4.99 19.36
C ASP A 257 5.59 -5.48 20.79
#